data_AF-A0A242K266-F1
#
_entry.id   AF-A0A242K266-F1
#
_cell.length_a   1.000
_cell.length_b   1.000
_cell.length_c   1.000
_cell.angle_alpha   90.00
_cell.angle_beta   90.00
_cell.angle_gamma   90.00
#
_symmetry.space_group_name_H-M   'P 1'
#
loop_
_entity.id
_entity.type
_entity.pdbx_description
1 polymer ?
#
loop_
_entity_poly.entity_id
_entity_poly.type
_entity_poly.pdbx_seq_one_letter_code
_entity_poly.pdbx_strand_id
1 'polypeptide(L)'
;MEEKGMKAADFLTISNKLKKVSEDDTPFAVVKDQEVSVIGDANKTEVKTGEYNVKFRVPQSHFEQKPEGAVEVGKYYVFSVAFADIMITPRSDLRIVDAIMKITPFFNKLKENGDVEEFNKEELLSIFVNAGDEIHLAIYNLVATFLGIDDQMGEYMLPFSVIENLNKIMDKHPEVFNEADVFFG
;
A
#
# COMPACT_ATOMS: atom_id res chain seq x y z
N MET A 1 -14.24 6.37 -20.39
CA MET A 1 -13.61 6.76 -19.11
C MET A 1 -12.12 6.73 -19.36
N GLU A 2 -11.43 7.87 -19.32
CA GLU A 2 -9.96 7.88 -19.36
C GLU A 2 -9.45 7.23 -18.07
N GLU A 3 -8.88 6.03 -18.18
CA GLU A 3 -8.08 5.47 -17.09
C GLU A 3 -6.85 6.35 -16.91
N LYS A 4 -6.80 7.07 -15.80
CA LYS A 4 -5.60 7.76 -15.39
C LYS A 4 -4.95 6.85 -14.36
N GLY A 5 -3.77 6.32 -14.72
CA GLY A 5 -2.86 5.70 -13.75
C GLY A 5 -2.50 6.70 -12.64
N MET A 6 -1.57 6.32 -11.76
CA MET A 6 -1.10 7.23 -10.72
C MET A 6 -0.68 8.57 -11.34
N LYS A 7 -1.19 9.67 -10.81
CA LYS A 7 -0.79 11.01 -11.27
C LYS A 7 0.39 11.50 -10.44
N ALA A 8 1.15 12.43 -11.00
CA ALA A 8 2.21 13.14 -10.28
C ALA A 8 1.72 13.74 -8.94
N ALA A 9 0.48 14.24 -8.89
CA ALA A 9 -0.12 14.73 -7.65
C ALA A 9 -0.29 13.62 -6.60
N ASP A 10 -0.73 12.43 -7.01
CA ASP A 10 -0.90 11.28 -6.13
C ASP A 10 0.46 10.81 -5.58
N PHE A 11 1.49 10.79 -6.44
CA PHE A 11 2.86 10.46 -6.05
C PHE A 11 3.42 11.42 -4.99
N LEU A 12 3.21 12.74 -5.16
CA LEU A 12 3.59 13.74 -4.16
C LEU A 12 2.79 13.59 -2.85
N THR A 13 1.51 13.20 -2.93
CA THR A 13 0.71 12.92 -1.74
C THR A 13 1.25 11.72 -0.97
N ILE A 14 1.60 10.63 -1.66
CA ILE A 14 2.21 9.44 -1.05
C ILE A 14 3.52 9.82 -0.34
N SER A 15 4.41 10.56 -1.01
CA SER A 15 5.66 11.03 -0.40
C SER A 15 5.43 11.79 0.90
N ASN A 16 4.49 12.75 0.91
CA ASN A 16 4.19 13.53 2.10
C ASN A 16 3.55 12.70 3.23
N LYS A 17 2.81 11.65 2.88
CA LYS A 17 2.21 10.75 3.87
C LYS A 17 3.25 9.82 4.49
N LEU A 18 4.15 9.25 3.70
CA LEU A 18 5.23 8.42 4.21
C LEU A 18 6.06 9.16 5.28
N LYS A 19 6.34 10.45 5.05
CA LYS A 19 7.00 11.31 6.06
C LYS A 19 6.23 11.40 7.38
N LYS A 20 4.91 11.62 7.29
CA LYS A 20 4.06 11.69 8.48
C LYS A 20 3.97 10.36 9.21
N VAL A 21 3.97 9.26 8.46
CA VAL A 21 3.92 7.91 9.02
C VAL A 21 5.18 7.63 9.84
N SER A 22 6.36 8.01 9.34
CA SER A 22 7.62 7.86 10.10
C SER A 22 7.70 8.71 11.38
N GLU A 23 6.85 9.71 11.53
CA GLU A 23 6.72 10.53 12.74
C GLU A 23 5.63 10.00 13.70
N ASP A 24 4.84 9.02 13.27
CA ASP A 24 3.74 8.45 14.04
C ASP A 24 4.26 7.38 15.02
N ASP A 25 3.81 7.45 16.25
CA ASP A 25 4.22 6.61 17.38
C ASP A 25 3.21 5.50 17.71
N THR A 26 2.30 5.16 16.79
CA THR A 26 1.40 4.00 16.93
C THR A 26 2.24 2.76 17.20
N PRO A 27 1.95 2.02 18.28
CA PRO A 27 2.84 0.97 18.75
C PRO A 27 2.76 -0.28 17.87
N PHE A 28 3.91 -0.92 17.66
CA PHE A 28 4.03 -2.23 17.00
C PHE A 28 4.95 -3.16 17.78
N ALA A 29 4.74 -4.47 17.59
CA ALA A 29 5.53 -5.51 18.23
C ALA A 29 6.68 -5.93 17.31
N VAL A 30 7.88 -5.97 17.86
CA VAL A 30 9.07 -6.47 17.18
C VAL A 30 9.54 -7.74 17.89
N VAL A 31 9.76 -8.80 17.12
CA VAL A 31 10.27 -10.07 17.63
C VAL A 31 11.72 -10.25 17.20
N LYS A 32 12.66 -10.16 18.15
CA LYS A 32 14.10 -10.34 17.90
C LYS A 32 14.67 -11.34 18.88
N ASP A 33 15.37 -12.36 18.38
CA ASP A 33 16.09 -13.36 19.19
C ASP A 33 15.26 -13.98 20.35
N GLN A 34 13.96 -14.22 20.11
CA GLN A 34 12.96 -14.74 21.05
C GLN A 34 12.43 -13.74 22.11
N GLU A 35 12.89 -12.49 22.07
CA GLU A 35 12.32 -11.41 22.87
C GLU A 35 11.29 -10.62 22.05
N VAL A 36 10.15 -10.31 22.68
CA VAL A 36 9.14 -9.42 22.11
C VAL A 36 9.32 -8.05 22.74
N SER A 37 9.65 -7.06 21.91
CA SER A 37 9.72 -5.65 22.30
C SER A 37 8.58 -4.87 21.64
N VAL A 38 8.07 -3.86 22.32
CA VAL A 38 7.08 -2.94 21.73
C VAL A 38 7.77 -1.60 21.48
N ILE A 39 7.68 -1.10 20.25
CA ILE A 39 8.20 0.20 19.84
C ILE A 39 7.00 1.14 19.65
N GLY A 40 7.12 2.41 20.07
CA GLY A 40 6.05 3.41 20.02
C GLY A 40 5.39 3.68 21.38
N ASP A 41 4.32 4.47 21.38
CA ASP A 41 3.52 4.77 22.57
C ASP A 41 2.53 3.63 22.85
N ALA A 42 2.85 2.82 23.87
CA ALA A 42 2.01 1.69 24.30
C ALA A 42 0.59 2.10 24.77
N ASN A 43 0.28 3.39 24.89
CA ASN A 43 -1.08 3.87 25.17
C ASN A 43 -1.91 4.13 23.90
N LYS A 44 -1.29 4.13 22.71
CA LYS A 44 -1.97 4.32 21.41
C LYS A 44 -2.39 3.01 20.75
N THR A 45 -2.84 2.04 21.54
CA THR A 45 -3.23 0.69 21.09
C THR A 45 -4.64 0.62 20.51
N GLU A 46 -5.17 1.72 19.98
CA GLU A 46 -6.50 1.70 19.37
C GLU A 46 -6.47 0.75 18.16
N VAL A 47 -7.34 -0.26 18.18
CA VAL A 47 -7.51 -1.17 17.05
C VAL A 47 -8.17 -0.38 15.92
N LYS A 48 -7.35 0.16 15.02
CA LYS A 48 -7.82 0.98 13.90
C LYS A 48 -8.55 0.06 12.90
N THR A 49 -9.87 0.10 12.92
CA THR A 49 -10.69 -0.64 11.94
C THR A 49 -10.78 0.16 10.64
N GLY A 50 -10.37 -0.46 9.53
CA GLY A 50 -10.45 0.12 8.20
C GLY A 50 -11.50 -0.56 7.32
N GLU A 51 -12.48 0.19 6.84
CA GLU A 51 -13.26 -0.21 5.66
C GLU A 51 -12.50 0.16 4.38
N TYR A 52 -12.11 -0.87 3.64
CA TYR A 52 -11.42 -0.78 2.36
C TYR A 52 -12.39 -1.16 1.26
N ASN A 53 -12.42 -0.37 0.19
CA ASN A 53 -13.29 -0.63 -0.94
C ASN A 53 -12.42 -0.65 -2.18
N VAL A 54 -12.26 -1.82 -2.78
CA VAL A 54 -11.45 -2.00 -3.97
C VAL A 54 -12.36 -2.16 -5.17
N LYS A 55 -12.12 -1.36 -6.20
CA LYS A 55 -12.82 -1.46 -7.48
C LYS A 55 -12.02 -2.30 -8.45
N PHE A 56 -12.70 -3.24 -9.08
CA PHE A 56 -12.13 -4.15 -10.06
C PHE A 56 -12.73 -3.91 -11.43
N ARG A 57 -11.95 -4.23 -12.47
CA ARG A 57 -12.42 -4.34 -13.84
C ARG A 57 -11.98 -5.68 -14.41
N VAL A 58 -12.90 -6.63 -14.45
CA VAL A 58 -12.63 -8.03 -14.81
C VAL A 58 -13.33 -8.35 -16.14
N PRO A 59 -12.71 -9.11 -17.06
CA PRO A 59 -13.37 -9.52 -18.29
C PRO A 59 -14.62 -10.37 -18.00
N GLN A 60 -15.69 -10.16 -18.78
CA GLN A 60 -16.95 -10.88 -18.59
C GLN A 60 -16.79 -12.41 -18.70
N SER A 61 -15.79 -12.88 -19.46
CA SER A 61 -15.49 -14.31 -19.63
C SER A 61 -15.06 -15.03 -18.34
N HIS A 62 -14.72 -14.30 -17.28
CA HIS A 62 -14.35 -14.88 -15.99
C HIS A 62 -15.57 -15.27 -15.15
N PHE A 63 -16.78 -14.94 -15.60
CA PHE A 63 -18.00 -15.17 -14.85
C PHE A 63 -19.02 -15.97 -15.68
N GLU A 64 -19.63 -16.96 -15.04
CA GLU A 64 -20.80 -17.65 -15.60
C GLU A 64 -22.02 -16.73 -15.64
N GLN A 65 -22.13 -15.82 -14.67
CA GLN A 65 -23.22 -14.87 -14.52
C GLN A 65 -22.68 -13.53 -14.03
N LYS A 66 -23.36 -12.45 -14.42
CA LYS A 66 -23.01 -11.09 -14.00
C LYS A 66 -22.94 -10.98 -12.47
N PRO A 67 -21.82 -10.50 -11.88
CA PRO A 67 -21.74 -10.25 -10.45
C PRO A 67 -22.78 -9.22 -9.99
N GLU A 68 -23.29 -9.39 -8.78
CA GLU A 68 -24.25 -8.46 -8.19
C GLU A 68 -23.67 -7.05 -8.07
N GLY A 69 -24.46 -6.04 -8.42
CA GLY A 69 -24.03 -4.63 -8.38
C GLY A 69 -22.99 -4.25 -9.45
N ALA A 70 -22.57 -5.17 -10.32
CA ALA A 70 -21.61 -4.85 -11.37
C ALA A 70 -22.21 -3.96 -12.48
N VAL A 71 -21.39 -3.03 -12.97
CA VAL A 71 -21.68 -2.22 -14.16
C VAL A 71 -21.00 -2.85 -15.36
N GLU A 72 -21.73 -2.99 -16.47
CA GLU A 72 -21.15 -3.48 -17.72
C GLU A 72 -20.49 -2.33 -18.48
N VAL A 73 -19.21 -2.50 -18.81
CA VAL A 73 -18.44 -1.52 -19.59
C VAL A 73 -17.74 -2.25 -20.72
N GLY A 74 -18.38 -2.29 -21.88
CA GLY A 74 -17.90 -3.09 -23.01
C GLY A 74 -17.89 -4.58 -22.68
N LYS A 75 -16.71 -5.23 -22.79
CA LYS A 75 -16.51 -6.66 -22.47
C LYS A 75 -16.09 -6.92 -21.02
N TYR A 76 -16.27 -5.93 -20.14
CA TYR A 76 -15.83 -6.00 -18.75
C TYR A 76 -16.99 -5.79 -17.79
N TYR A 77 -16.88 -6.38 -16.60
CA TYR A 77 -17.66 -6.03 -15.44
C TYR A 77 -16.81 -5.17 -14.50
N VAL A 78 -17.39 -4.06 -14.05
CA VAL A 78 -16.79 -3.14 -13.08
C VAL A 78 -17.62 -3.19 -11.80
N PHE A 79 -17.00 -3.53 -10.69
CA PHE A 79 -17.67 -3.66 -9.40
C PHE A 79 -16.72 -3.31 -8.24
N SER A 80 -17.29 -3.08 -7.07
CA SER A 80 -16.55 -2.81 -5.84
C SER A 80 -16.69 -3.99 -4.88
N VAL A 81 -15.61 -4.34 -4.19
CA VAL A 81 -15.61 -5.30 -3.08
C VAL A 81 -15.16 -4.58 -1.82
N ALA A 82 -15.93 -4.75 -0.74
CA ALA A 82 -15.60 -4.23 0.58
C ALA A 82 -14.76 -5.26 1.33
N PHE A 83 -13.67 -4.80 1.94
CA PHE A 83 -12.80 -5.57 2.81
C PHE A 83 -12.80 -4.89 4.18
N ALA A 84 -13.09 -5.67 5.23
CA ALA A 84 -13.13 -5.24 6.62
C ALA A 84 -12.41 -6.30 7.48
N ASP A 85 -12.11 -5.95 8.73
CA ASP A 85 -11.49 -6.85 9.71
C ASP A 85 -10.20 -7.52 9.20
N ILE A 86 -9.34 -6.71 8.57
CA ILE A 86 -8.09 -7.16 7.99
C ILE A 86 -7.20 -7.81 9.07
N MET A 87 -6.86 -9.08 8.88
CA MET A 87 -5.95 -9.83 9.74
C MET A 87 -4.62 -10.02 9.03
N ILE A 88 -3.57 -9.39 9.54
CA ILE A 88 -2.21 -9.55 9.05
C ILE A 88 -1.61 -10.78 9.73
N THR A 89 -1.40 -11.85 8.96
CA THR A 89 -0.64 -13.03 9.39
C THR A 89 0.86 -12.76 9.30
N PRO A 90 1.73 -13.47 10.05
CA PRO A 90 3.19 -13.28 9.93
C PRO A 90 3.73 -13.47 8.51
N ARG A 91 3.08 -14.29 7.67
CA ARG A 91 3.50 -14.50 6.29
C ARG A 91 3.10 -13.34 5.38
N SER A 92 1.88 -12.82 5.54
CA SER A 92 1.44 -11.62 4.81
C SER A 92 2.22 -10.40 5.27
N ASP A 93 2.57 -10.35 6.55
CA ASP A 93 3.37 -9.28 7.15
C ASP A 93 4.73 -9.14 6.47
N LEU A 94 5.50 -10.24 6.36
CA LEU A 94 6.76 -10.25 5.64
C LEU A 94 6.63 -9.76 4.18
N ARG A 95 5.52 -10.09 3.51
CA ARG A 95 5.24 -9.64 2.14
C ARG A 95 4.88 -8.16 2.08
N ILE A 96 4.18 -7.65 3.09
CA ILE A 96 3.86 -6.23 3.25
C ILE A 96 5.15 -5.44 3.46
N VAL A 97 6.02 -5.89 4.38
CA VAL A 97 7.34 -5.30 4.62
C VAL A 97 8.18 -5.31 3.34
N ASP A 98 8.26 -6.44 2.61
CA ASP A 98 8.96 -6.53 1.32
C ASP A 98 8.41 -5.56 0.27
N ALA A 99 7.09 -5.39 0.20
CA ALA A 99 6.47 -4.44 -0.70
C ALA A 99 6.79 -2.98 -0.32
N ILE A 100 6.74 -2.64 0.97
CA ILE A 100 7.08 -1.30 1.47
C ILE A 100 8.54 -0.96 1.17
N MET A 101 9.47 -1.90 1.40
CA MET A 101 10.88 -1.72 1.07
C MET A 101 11.14 -1.47 -0.42
N LYS A 102 10.32 -2.04 -1.30
CA LYS A 102 10.41 -1.76 -2.74
C LYS A 102 9.87 -0.37 -3.08
N ILE A 103 8.98 0.18 -2.27
CA ILE A 103 8.38 1.50 -2.46
C ILE A 103 9.29 2.61 -1.89
N THR A 104 9.88 2.42 -0.72
CA THR A 104 10.64 3.44 0.03
C THR A 104 11.74 4.14 -0.80
N PRO A 105 12.57 3.44 -1.60
CA PRO A 105 13.63 4.07 -2.39
C PRO A 105 13.15 5.06 -3.44
N PHE A 106 11.87 5.00 -3.83
CA PHE A 106 11.27 5.97 -4.75
C PHE A 106 10.91 7.30 -4.08
N PHE A 107 10.86 7.33 -2.75
CA PHE A 107 10.46 8.50 -1.97
C PHE A 107 11.56 9.05 -1.08
N ASN A 108 12.60 8.25 -0.83
CA ASN A 108 13.71 8.54 0.07
C ASN A 108 15.05 8.19 -0.59
N LYS A 109 16.04 9.10 -0.50
CA LYS A 109 17.44 8.80 -0.83
C LYS A 109 18.06 8.05 0.34
N LEU A 110 18.53 6.84 0.09
CA LEU A 110 19.40 6.12 1.02
C LEU A 110 20.84 6.58 0.78
N LYS A 111 21.46 7.19 1.79
CA LYS A 111 22.89 7.53 1.75
C LYS A 111 23.74 6.33 2.12
N GLU A 112 24.98 6.31 1.65
CA GLU A 112 25.95 5.24 1.96
C GLU A 112 26.25 5.08 3.45
N ASN A 113 26.02 6.13 4.24
CA ASN A 113 26.16 6.12 5.70
C ASN A 113 24.90 5.63 6.44
N GLY A 114 23.87 5.20 5.71
CA GLY A 114 22.58 4.76 6.27
C GLY A 114 21.58 5.89 6.52
N ASP A 115 21.96 7.16 6.33
CA ASP A 115 21.04 8.28 6.52
C ASP A 115 20.00 8.32 5.39
N VAL A 116 18.77 8.72 5.74
CA VAL A 116 17.71 8.99 4.79
C VAL A 116 17.64 10.48 4.47
N GLU A 117 17.74 10.85 3.20
CA GLU A 117 17.49 12.22 2.73
C GLU A 117 16.23 12.27 1.87
N GLU A 118 15.40 13.28 2.09
CA GLU A 118 14.19 13.46 1.31
C GLU A 118 14.53 13.95 -0.11
N PHE A 119 13.84 13.39 -1.11
CA PHE A 119 13.84 13.99 -2.43
C PHE A 119 13.09 15.33 -2.41
N ASN A 120 13.65 16.32 -3.11
CA ASN A 120 12.90 17.54 -3.39
C ASN A 120 11.81 17.26 -4.46
N LYS A 121 10.89 18.22 -4.66
CA LYS A 121 9.75 18.04 -5.59
C LYS A 121 10.19 17.71 -7.03
N GLU A 122 11.25 18.33 -7.52
CA GLU A 122 11.73 18.12 -8.89
C GLU A 122 12.32 16.72 -9.04
N GLU A 123 13.06 16.25 -8.04
CA GLU A 123 13.59 14.90 -7.97
C GLU A 123 12.47 13.85 -7.89
N LEU A 124 11.45 14.06 -7.05
CA LEU A 124 10.28 13.19 -6.97
C LEU A 124 9.53 13.10 -8.30
N LEU A 125 9.37 14.21 -9.02
CA LEU A 125 8.74 14.20 -10.34
C LEU A 125 9.60 13.49 -11.39
N SER A 126 10.92 13.65 -11.32
CA SER A 126 11.86 12.91 -12.16
C SER A 126 11.77 11.41 -11.90
N ILE A 127 11.71 11.01 -10.63
CA ILE A 127 11.51 9.60 -10.24
C ILE A 127 10.17 9.13 -10.75
N PHE A 128 9.07 9.86 -10.55
CA PHE A 128 7.75 9.47 -11.08
C PHE A 128 7.76 9.20 -12.59
N VAL A 129 8.51 9.99 -13.37
CA VAL A 129 8.64 9.77 -14.83
C VAL A 129 9.48 8.53 -15.16
N ASN A 130 10.47 8.20 -14.34
CA ASN A 130 11.46 7.15 -14.62
C ASN A 130 11.25 5.83 -13.84
N ALA A 131 10.48 5.85 -12.75
CA ALA A 131 10.24 4.74 -11.82
C ALA A 131 9.43 3.60 -12.42
N GLY A 132 8.86 3.82 -13.61
CA GLY A 132 8.31 2.78 -14.46
C GLY A 132 7.23 1.92 -13.82
N ASP A 133 7.19 0.65 -14.22
CA ASP A 133 6.21 -0.35 -13.79
C ASP A 133 6.50 -0.92 -12.39
N GLU A 134 7.74 -0.77 -11.89
CA GLU A 134 8.18 -1.38 -10.63
C GLU A 134 7.47 -0.78 -9.42
N ILE A 135 7.37 0.55 -9.35
CA ILE A 135 6.66 1.20 -8.25
C ILE A 135 5.15 0.89 -8.30
N HIS A 136 4.57 0.82 -9.50
CA HIS A 136 3.18 0.45 -9.66
C HIS A 136 2.93 -0.97 -9.14
N LEU A 137 3.77 -1.92 -9.54
CA LEU A 137 3.67 -3.31 -9.08
C LEU A 137 3.84 -3.41 -7.56
N ALA A 138 4.81 -2.71 -6.98
CA ALA A 138 5.04 -2.73 -5.53
C ALA A 138 3.82 -2.18 -4.76
N ILE A 139 3.21 -1.10 -5.24
CA ILE A 139 2.01 -0.51 -4.64
C ILE A 139 0.79 -1.45 -4.78
N TYR A 140 0.62 -2.07 -5.94
CA TYR A 140 -0.42 -3.07 -6.15
C TYR A 140 -0.24 -4.26 -5.20
N ASN A 141 0.98 -4.78 -5.08
CA ASN A 141 1.31 -5.90 -4.20
C ASN A 141 1.09 -5.55 -2.74
N LEU A 142 1.45 -4.33 -2.31
CA LEU A 142 1.20 -3.86 -0.95
C LEU A 142 -0.29 -3.88 -0.63
N VAL A 143 -1.11 -3.23 -1.48
CA VAL A 143 -2.56 -3.16 -1.28
C VAL A 143 -3.21 -4.55 -1.34
N ALA A 144 -2.83 -5.39 -2.32
CA ALA A 144 -3.36 -6.73 -2.46
C ALA A 144 -3.01 -7.60 -1.24
N THR A 145 -1.75 -7.60 -0.83
CA THR A 145 -1.28 -8.40 0.31
C THR A 145 -1.93 -7.93 1.60
N PHE A 146 -2.00 -6.62 1.84
CA PHE A 146 -2.64 -6.05 3.01
C PHE A 146 -4.11 -6.46 3.09
N LEU A 147 -4.84 -6.41 1.98
CA LEU A 147 -6.26 -6.75 1.94
C LEU A 147 -6.56 -8.25 1.77
N GLY A 148 -5.53 -9.10 1.66
CA GLY A 148 -5.70 -10.54 1.41
C GLY A 148 -6.28 -10.86 0.03
N ILE A 149 -6.10 -9.98 -0.96
CA ILE A 149 -6.53 -10.19 -2.34
C ILE A 149 -5.52 -11.13 -3.02
N ASP A 150 -6.00 -12.19 -3.65
CA ASP A 150 -5.15 -13.12 -4.39
C ASP A 150 -4.56 -12.50 -5.66
N ASP A 151 -3.45 -13.07 -6.13
CA ASP A 151 -2.71 -12.53 -7.28
C ASP A 151 -3.57 -12.43 -8.54
N GLN A 152 -4.49 -13.38 -8.77
CA GLN A 152 -5.34 -13.39 -9.96
C GLN A 152 -6.32 -12.22 -9.94
N MET A 153 -6.94 -11.96 -8.80
CA MET A 153 -7.86 -10.86 -8.64
C MET A 153 -7.14 -9.50 -8.54
N GLY A 154 -5.92 -9.50 -8.01
CA GLY A 154 -5.04 -8.34 -7.89
C GLY A 154 -4.73 -7.66 -9.23
N GLU A 155 -4.57 -8.45 -10.30
CA GLU A 155 -4.33 -7.95 -11.67
C GLU A 155 -5.47 -7.05 -12.21
N TYR A 156 -6.69 -7.22 -11.67
CA TYR A 156 -7.86 -6.49 -12.13
C TYR A 156 -8.22 -5.28 -11.27
N MET A 157 -7.41 -4.95 -10.25
CA MET A 157 -7.63 -3.75 -9.44
C MET A 157 -7.47 -2.48 -10.27
N LEU A 158 -8.43 -1.56 -10.13
CA LEU A 158 -8.37 -0.28 -10.82
C LEU A 158 -7.33 0.65 -10.15
N PRO A 159 -6.46 1.33 -10.93
CA PRO A 159 -5.33 2.09 -10.39
C PRO A 159 -5.73 3.12 -9.33
N PHE A 160 -6.76 3.93 -9.59
CA PHE A 160 -7.21 4.96 -8.64
C PHE A 160 -7.67 4.34 -7.31
N SER A 161 -8.28 3.15 -7.36
CA SER A 161 -8.76 2.45 -6.17
C SER A 161 -7.59 1.90 -5.37
N VAL A 162 -6.53 1.43 -6.04
CA VAL A 162 -5.28 1.02 -5.37
C VAL A 162 -4.66 2.21 -4.63
N ILE A 163 -4.54 3.37 -5.28
CA ILE A 163 -3.99 4.58 -4.65
C ILE A 163 -4.85 5.06 -3.47
N GLU A 164 -6.17 5.06 -3.61
CA GLU A 164 -7.09 5.41 -2.52
C GLU A 164 -6.93 4.48 -1.31
N ASN A 165 -6.80 3.17 -1.54
CA ASN A 165 -6.63 2.22 -0.44
C ASN A 165 -5.22 2.31 0.17
N LEU A 166 -4.16 2.49 -0.62
CA LEU A 166 -2.82 2.78 -0.10
C LEU A 166 -2.83 3.99 0.85
N ASN A 167 -3.49 5.08 0.45
CA ASN A 167 -3.64 6.27 1.28
C ASN A 167 -4.36 5.98 2.60
N LYS A 168 -5.37 5.11 2.60
CA LYS A 168 -6.06 4.69 3.82
C LYS A 168 -5.20 3.79 4.69
N ILE A 169 -4.41 2.90 4.10
CA ILE A 169 -3.48 2.04 4.83
C ILE A 169 -2.44 2.92 5.54
N MET A 170 -1.85 3.92 4.86
CA MET A 170 -0.93 4.87 5.51
C MET A 170 -1.59 5.65 6.67
N ASP A 171 -2.86 6.07 6.53
CA ASP A 171 -3.53 6.85 7.58
C ASP A 171 -3.98 5.99 8.77
N LYS A 172 -4.40 4.75 8.50
CA LYS A 172 -5.02 3.86 9.49
C LYS A 172 -4.08 2.82 10.04
N HIS A 173 -2.98 2.53 9.37
CA HIS A 173 -1.99 1.53 9.77
C HIS A 173 -0.56 2.05 9.61
N PRO A 174 -0.21 3.22 10.20
CA PRO A 174 1.16 3.73 10.15
C PRO A 174 2.16 2.73 10.75
N GLU A 175 1.73 1.92 11.71
CA GLU A 175 2.56 0.92 12.39
C GLU A 175 3.20 -0.10 11.43
N VAL A 176 2.51 -0.42 10.33
CA VAL A 176 2.97 -1.37 9.31
C VAL A 176 4.18 -0.84 8.53
N PHE A 177 4.25 0.47 8.32
CA PHE A 177 5.39 1.11 7.66
C PHE A 177 6.55 1.31 8.64
N ASN A 178 6.24 1.68 9.89
CA ASN A 178 7.25 1.84 10.93
C ASN A 178 7.95 0.51 11.26
N GLU A 179 7.20 -0.60 11.23
CA GLU A 179 7.78 -1.94 11.36
C GLU A 179 8.76 -2.26 10.23
N ALA A 180 8.41 -1.94 8.98
CA ALA A 180 9.27 -2.16 7.83
C ALA A 180 10.60 -1.39 7.94
N ASP A 181 10.58 -0.17 8.48
CA ASP A 181 11.79 0.63 8.71
C ASP A 181 12.71 0.00 9.78
N VAL A 182 12.14 -0.58 10.84
CA VAL A 182 12.92 -1.23 11.92
C VAL A 182 13.53 -2.57 11.49
N PHE A 183 12.93 -3.29 10.55
CA PHE A 183 13.45 -4.59 10.11
C PHE A 183 14.86 -4.52 9.47
N PHE A 184 15.32 -3.34 9.03
CA PHE A 184 16.60 -3.16 8.32
C PHE A 184 17.53 -2.06 8.87
N GLY A 185 17.07 -1.24 9.83
CA GLY A 185 17.91 -0.31 10.61
C GLY A 185 18.55 -0.97 11.83
#